data_AF-A0A1A9QER6-F1
#
_entry.id   AF-A0A1A9QER6-F1
#
_cell.length_a   1.000
_cell.length_b   1.000
_cell.length_c   1.000
_cell.angle_alpha   90.00
_cell.angle_beta   90.00
_cell.angle_gamma   90.00
#
_symmetry.space_group_name_H-M   'P 1'
#
loop_
_entity.id
_entity.type
_entity.pdbx_description
1 polymer ?
#
loop_
_entity_poly.entity_id
_entity_poly.type
_entity_poly.pdbx_seq_one_letter_code
_entity_poly.pdbx_strand_id
1 'polypeptide(L)'
;MIPRYSSERISQIFSDDNKFKKWLEIEKYLLKFLAEKDKFSKKNAEILCNSLSINKDEVYEEEQKTKHDVVAFVNAVCKKTLLIEKKWIHYGITSSDIVDTANSLLLKEANDYLFSLIFELRKVLKHLALKHKALISYDGKQIISLGYKFATCYAHLNELLESFSDIRPYIECASISGAVGTCAHVTPDCQEYISQKLNLFSSKASTQVLSRERYSSYFSILASIGTLISDLALDLRQLTRTEIGELSETFGTRQIGSSCMPHKRNPITLENICGLARLLKGYAYSASLNTSIWLERDISHSSVDRVVFLDAITIMALILKKSTSTLRNIVFNEENIRRNLEKAKELVFVETAQQVLLEKTNFSRVQIEHWLEEILVVCKEHNASFEDMFRTSELPKYINAEDLRNIFDLESRVKYVDILYSRIFEEEGMKDNFKKIYFEKEEVELAIARLASLLNGEYRSGEEVILVGIMEGAYLFLEKLLGMLKFKINLKLLSMRDANGDIRRKVGNVGSARILIVDELVDTGTTIGFFKQTLEPMRPIDIKVCTLFTKQKVSVDFYGLELPSGNWAGYGMDIENSYRNMEFVGEPN
;
A
#
# COMPACT_ATOMS: atom_id res chain seq x y z
N MET A 1 4.39 11.94 -19.48
CA MET A 1 4.29 13.25 -18.80
C MET A 1 5.25 14.27 -19.36
N ILE A 2 4.90 15.57 -19.27
CA ILE A 2 5.83 16.66 -19.60
C ILE A 2 7.04 16.67 -18.63
N PRO A 3 8.23 17.17 -19.05
CA PRO A 3 9.45 17.11 -18.23
C PRO A 3 9.30 17.67 -16.82
N ARG A 4 8.50 18.74 -16.66
CA ARG A 4 8.21 19.40 -15.36
C ARG A 4 7.52 18.50 -14.34
N TYR A 5 6.73 17.52 -14.80
CA TYR A 5 5.99 16.58 -13.95
C TYR A 5 6.47 15.15 -14.24
N SER A 6 7.79 14.97 -14.23
CA SER A 6 8.43 13.67 -14.35
C SER A 6 8.96 13.21 -12.99
N SER A 7 9.11 11.89 -12.83
CA SER A 7 9.76 11.28 -11.68
C SER A 7 10.83 10.34 -12.22
N GLU A 8 12.10 10.66 -12.01
CA GLU A 8 13.22 9.89 -12.56
C GLU A 8 13.08 8.39 -12.28
N ARG A 9 12.73 8.02 -11.04
CA ARG A 9 12.51 6.63 -10.64
C ARG A 9 11.39 5.95 -11.42
N ILE A 10 10.25 6.63 -11.62
CA ILE A 10 9.12 6.07 -12.38
C ILE A 10 9.46 6.03 -13.88
N SER A 11 10.09 7.06 -14.42
CA SER A 11 10.56 7.09 -15.80
C SER A 11 11.56 5.97 -16.10
N GLN A 12 12.44 5.63 -15.16
CA GLN A 12 13.35 4.49 -15.29
C GLN A 12 12.57 3.16 -15.31
N ILE A 13 11.59 2.98 -14.41
CA ILE A 13 10.73 1.79 -14.36
C ILE A 13 10.01 1.59 -15.70
N PHE A 14 9.34 2.62 -16.21
CA PHE A 14 8.59 2.55 -17.47
C PHE A 14 9.41 2.87 -18.73
N SER A 15 10.74 2.91 -18.62
CA SER A 15 11.60 3.12 -19.79
C SER A 15 11.52 1.94 -20.76
N ASP A 16 11.69 2.20 -22.05
CA ASP A 16 11.72 1.14 -23.06
C ASP A 16 12.85 0.13 -22.82
N ASP A 17 13.98 0.58 -22.30
CA ASP A 17 15.09 -0.29 -21.90
C ASP A 17 14.65 -1.30 -20.82
N ASN A 18 13.95 -0.83 -19.77
CA ASN A 18 13.45 -1.72 -18.72
C ASN A 18 12.32 -2.63 -19.25
N LYS A 19 11.38 -2.08 -20.03
CA LYS A 19 10.29 -2.84 -20.67
C LYS A 19 10.83 -4.01 -21.49
N PHE A 20 11.75 -3.76 -22.42
CA PHE A 20 12.31 -4.81 -23.27
C PHE A 20 13.19 -5.78 -22.49
N LYS A 21 13.84 -5.33 -21.40
CA LYS A 21 14.52 -6.22 -20.46
C LYS A 21 13.53 -7.19 -19.80
N LYS A 22 12.35 -6.74 -19.38
CA LYS A 22 11.30 -7.61 -18.82
C LYS A 22 10.76 -8.59 -19.86
N TRP A 23 10.56 -8.14 -21.10
CA TRP A 23 10.13 -9.03 -22.19
C TRP A 23 11.14 -10.14 -22.43
N LEU A 24 12.43 -9.79 -22.47
CA LEU A 24 13.52 -10.76 -22.63
C LEU A 24 13.61 -11.72 -21.44
N GLU A 25 13.36 -11.24 -20.22
CA GLU A 25 13.34 -12.08 -19.03
C GLU A 25 12.22 -13.13 -19.08
N ILE A 26 11.00 -12.73 -19.47
CA ILE A 26 9.85 -13.63 -19.66
C ILE A 26 10.17 -14.70 -20.72
N GLU A 27 10.71 -14.29 -21.88
CA GLU A 27 11.12 -15.21 -22.95
C GLU A 27 12.19 -16.21 -22.49
N LYS A 28 13.18 -15.75 -21.70
CA LYS A 28 14.20 -16.64 -21.14
C LYS A 28 13.58 -17.69 -20.20
N TYR A 29 12.57 -17.31 -19.40
CA TYR A 29 11.87 -18.28 -18.56
C TYR A 29 11.00 -19.25 -19.37
N LEU A 30 10.34 -18.79 -20.43
CA LEU A 30 9.65 -19.67 -21.37
C LEU A 30 10.60 -20.72 -21.97
N LEU A 31 11.77 -20.29 -22.47
CA LEU A 31 12.78 -21.20 -23.03
C LEU A 31 13.26 -22.25 -22.01
N LYS A 32 13.51 -21.83 -20.77
CA LYS A 32 13.88 -22.75 -19.67
C LYS A 32 12.76 -23.76 -19.39
N PHE A 33 11.51 -23.31 -19.33
CA PHE A 33 10.36 -24.18 -19.14
C PHE A 33 10.22 -25.21 -20.28
N LEU A 34 10.36 -24.78 -21.53
CA LEU A 34 10.29 -25.69 -22.68
C LEU A 34 11.39 -26.76 -22.64
N ALA A 35 12.58 -26.41 -22.14
CA ALA A 35 13.67 -27.36 -21.93
C ALA A 35 13.43 -28.30 -20.73
N GLU A 36 12.73 -27.85 -19.69
CA GLU A 36 12.25 -28.72 -18.61
C GLU A 36 11.17 -29.71 -19.07
N LYS A 37 10.42 -29.36 -20.12
CA LYS A 37 9.44 -30.23 -20.78
C LYS A 37 10.03 -30.97 -22.00
N ASP A 38 11.35 -31.13 -22.03
CA ASP A 38 12.12 -31.91 -23.02
C ASP A 38 11.88 -31.52 -24.49
N LYS A 39 11.45 -30.28 -24.78
CA LYS A 39 11.34 -29.79 -26.17
C LYS A 39 12.71 -29.63 -26.84
N PHE A 40 13.74 -29.35 -26.03
CA PHE A 40 15.14 -29.32 -26.42
C PHE A 40 16.04 -29.40 -25.17
N SER A 41 17.35 -29.59 -25.34
CA SER A 41 18.23 -29.86 -24.20
C SER A 41 18.37 -28.66 -23.24
N LYS A 42 18.37 -28.92 -21.93
CA LYS A 42 18.60 -27.90 -20.88
C LYS A 42 19.91 -27.14 -21.09
N LYS A 43 20.97 -27.86 -21.49
CA LYS A 43 22.27 -27.25 -21.85
C LYS A 43 22.13 -26.24 -22.99
N ASN A 44 21.40 -26.58 -24.06
CA ASN A 44 21.20 -25.65 -25.17
C ASN A 44 20.30 -24.47 -24.77
N ALA A 45 19.36 -24.66 -23.85
CA ALA A 45 18.56 -23.57 -23.29
C ALA A 45 19.42 -22.56 -22.52
N GLU A 46 20.36 -23.03 -21.70
CA GLU A 46 21.31 -22.16 -21.01
C GLU A 46 22.20 -21.38 -21.99
N ILE A 47 22.77 -22.05 -22.99
CA ILE A 47 23.60 -21.41 -24.02
C ILE A 47 22.78 -20.38 -24.79
N LEU A 48 21.54 -20.72 -25.19
CA LEU A 48 20.64 -19.82 -25.88
C LEU A 48 20.35 -18.60 -25.01
N CYS A 49 19.84 -18.78 -23.79
CA CYS A 49 19.53 -17.68 -22.87
C CYS A 49 20.74 -16.76 -22.61
N ASN A 50 21.95 -17.30 -22.53
CA ASN A 50 23.17 -16.52 -22.35
C ASN A 50 23.57 -15.74 -23.60
N SER A 51 23.22 -16.22 -24.80
CA SER A 51 23.46 -15.52 -26.07
C SER A 51 22.48 -14.37 -26.33
N LEU A 52 21.28 -14.38 -25.71
CA LEU A 52 20.26 -13.38 -25.97
C LEU A 52 20.53 -12.07 -25.22
N SER A 53 20.53 -10.97 -25.97
CA SER A 53 20.58 -9.59 -25.49
C SER A 53 19.53 -8.74 -26.23
N ILE A 54 19.26 -7.54 -25.71
CA ILE A 54 18.30 -6.63 -26.33
C ILE A 54 18.84 -5.20 -26.33
N ASN A 55 18.60 -4.48 -27.42
CA ASN A 55 18.89 -3.07 -27.59
C ASN A 55 17.62 -2.40 -28.14
N LYS A 56 17.14 -1.33 -27.48
CA LYS A 56 15.90 -0.65 -27.86
C LYS A 56 15.93 -0.06 -29.27
N ASP A 57 17.08 0.44 -29.72
CA ASP A 57 17.21 1.11 -31.03
C ASP A 57 17.04 0.09 -32.15
N GLU A 58 17.60 -1.12 -31.98
CA GLU A 58 17.40 -2.24 -32.90
C GLU A 58 15.94 -2.69 -32.97
N VAL A 59 15.24 -2.68 -31.83
CA VAL A 59 13.79 -2.98 -31.80
C VAL A 59 13.01 -1.93 -32.57
N TYR A 60 13.30 -0.64 -32.38
CA TYR A 60 12.61 0.42 -33.11
C TYR A 60 12.87 0.39 -34.62
N GLU A 61 14.10 0.14 -35.04
CA GLU A 61 14.44 -0.03 -36.46
C GLU A 61 13.64 -1.19 -37.09
N GLU A 62 13.44 -2.27 -36.34
CA GLU A 62 12.66 -3.42 -36.78
C GLU A 62 11.13 -3.14 -36.72
N GLU A 63 10.68 -2.36 -35.75
CA GLU A 63 9.28 -1.93 -35.61
C GLU A 63 8.86 -1.06 -36.79
N GLN A 64 9.76 -0.23 -37.32
CA GLN A 64 9.49 0.54 -38.53
C GLN A 64 9.15 -0.32 -39.75
N LYS A 65 9.69 -1.54 -39.82
CA LYS A 65 9.43 -2.50 -40.90
C LYS A 65 8.19 -3.35 -40.64
N THR A 66 8.08 -3.87 -39.42
CA THR A 66 7.05 -4.84 -39.02
C THR A 66 5.72 -4.19 -38.67
N LYS A 67 5.74 -2.91 -38.25
CA LYS A 67 4.60 -2.19 -37.67
C LYS A 67 3.96 -2.93 -36.49
N HIS A 68 4.75 -3.73 -35.78
CA HIS A 68 4.32 -4.52 -34.64
C HIS A 68 5.46 -4.67 -33.63
N ASP A 69 5.28 -4.10 -32.44
CA ASP A 69 6.32 -4.00 -31.40
C ASP A 69 6.86 -5.35 -30.89
N VAL A 70 6.00 -6.31 -30.56
CA VAL A 70 6.45 -7.63 -30.09
C VAL A 70 7.15 -8.42 -31.19
N VAL A 71 6.66 -8.38 -32.43
CA VAL A 71 7.33 -9.03 -33.57
C VAL A 71 8.71 -8.40 -33.81
N ALA A 72 8.80 -7.06 -33.74
CA ALA A 72 10.07 -6.35 -33.84
C ALA A 72 11.06 -6.78 -32.75
N PHE A 73 10.59 -6.88 -31.51
CA PHE A 73 11.37 -7.38 -30.39
C PHE A 73 11.86 -8.82 -30.62
N VAL A 74 10.96 -9.75 -31.00
CA VAL A 74 11.33 -11.16 -31.25
C VAL A 74 12.35 -11.25 -32.38
N ASN A 75 12.18 -10.50 -33.45
CA ASN A 75 13.15 -10.44 -34.56
C ASN A 75 14.51 -9.91 -34.10
N ALA A 76 14.54 -8.85 -33.31
CA ALA A 76 15.78 -8.28 -32.75
C ALA A 76 16.51 -9.29 -31.86
N VAL A 77 15.79 -9.98 -30.97
CA VAL A 77 16.36 -11.02 -30.11
C VAL A 77 16.86 -12.23 -30.92
N CYS A 78 16.08 -12.70 -31.90
CA CYS A 78 16.46 -13.81 -32.77
C CYS A 78 17.75 -13.55 -33.57
N LYS A 79 18.04 -12.30 -33.92
CA LYS A 79 19.27 -11.91 -34.64
C LYS A 79 20.53 -12.06 -33.77
N LYS A 80 20.41 -12.12 -32.45
CA LYS A 80 21.55 -12.24 -31.52
C LYS A 80 22.17 -13.63 -31.47
N THR A 81 21.54 -14.62 -32.12
CA THR A 81 21.97 -16.00 -32.02
C THR A 81 21.88 -16.74 -33.35
N LEU A 82 22.86 -17.61 -33.58
CA LEU A 82 22.91 -18.52 -34.73
C LEU A 82 22.41 -19.93 -34.38
N LEU A 83 22.02 -20.17 -33.12
CA LEU A 83 21.53 -21.45 -32.64
C LEU A 83 20.22 -21.84 -33.33
N ILE A 84 20.06 -23.13 -33.67
CA ILE A 84 18.84 -23.65 -34.29
C ILE A 84 17.64 -23.59 -33.32
N GLU A 85 17.93 -23.65 -32.02
CA GLU A 85 16.97 -23.54 -30.92
C GLU A 85 16.28 -22.17 -30.87
N LYS A 86 16.76 -21.14 -31.58
CA LYS A 86 16.09 -19.83 -31.65
C LYS A 86 14.66 -19.91 -32.16
N LYS A 87 14.29 -20.99 -32.87
CA LYS A 87 12.91 -21.29 -33.28
C LYS A 87 11.92 -21.45 -32.10
N TRP A 88 12.43 -21.64 -30.88
CA TRP A 88 11.62 -21.77 -29.66
C TRP A 88 11.36 -20.44 -28.96
N ILE A 89 12.01 -19.34 -29.39
CA ILE A 89 11.71 -17.99 -28.88
C ILE A 89 10.26 -17.67 -29.26
N HIS A 90 9.49 -17.17 -28.30
CA HIS A 90 8.06 -16.86 -28.44
C HIS A 90 7.15 -18.06 -28.77
N TYR A 91 7.59 -19.30 -28.49
CA TYR A 91 6.83 -20.48 -28.87
C TYR A 91 5.52 -20.62 -28.08
N GLY A 92 4.40 -20.69 -28.82
CA GLY A 92 3.09 -21.08 -28.31
C GLY A 92 2.40 -20.04 -27.41
N ILE A 93 3.01 -18.87 -27.24
CA ILE A 93 2.45 -17.71 -26.55
C ILE A 93 2.02 -16.65 -27.56
N THR A 94 1.30 -15.63 -27.10
CA THR A 94 0.90 -14.47 -27.90
C THR A 94 1.59 -13.20 -27.41
N SER A 95 1.52 -12.12 -28.20
CA SER A 95 2.13 -10.82 -27.86
C SER A 95 1.66 -10.29 -26.50
N SER A 96 0.37 -10.42 -26.21
CA SER A 96 -0.22 -9.98 -24.94
C SER A 96 0.25 -10.78 -23.73
N ASP A 97 0.65 -12.05 -23.89
CA ASP A 97 1.20 -12.83 -22.77
C ASP A 97 2.48 -12.17 -22.22
N ILE A 98 3.32 -11.64 -23.12
CA ILE A 98 4.53 -10.90 -22.76
C ILE A 98 4.17 -9.50 -22.27
N VAL A 99 3.35 -8.76 -23.01
CA VAL A 99 3.06 -7.36 -22.72
C VAL A 99 2.38 -7.22 -21.35
N ASP A 100 1.33 -7.99 -21.07
CA ASP A 100 0.59 -7.88 -19.81
C ASP A 100 1.39 -8.39 -18.62
N THR A 101 2.15 -9.49 -18.79
CA THR A 101 3.04 -10.01 -17.73
C THR A 101 4.17 -9.02 -17.44
N ALA A 102 4.74 -8.39 -18.46
CA ALA A 102 5.76 -7.35 -18.28
C ALA A 102 5.19 -6.09 -17.63
N ASN A 103 4.00 -5.65 -18.04
CA ASN A 103 3.31 -4.54 -17.40
C ASN A 103 3.07 -4.81 -15.91
N SER A 104 2.71 -6.05 -15.55
CA SER A 104 2.54 -6.47 -14.16
C SER A 104 3.86 -6.36 -13.36
N LEU A 105 5.02 -6.66 -13.97
CA LEU A 105 6.34 -6.43 -13.35
C LEU A 105 6.64 -4.94 -13.15
N LEU A 106 6.34 -4.11 -14.15
CA LEU A 106 6.55 -2.66 -14.07
C LEU A 106 5.65 -2.03 -13.00
N LEU A 107 4.39 -2.46 -12.93
CA LEU A 107 3.44 -2.04 -11.90
C LEU A 107 3.91 -2.49 -10.52
N LYS A 108 4.39 -3.72 -10.36
CA LYS A 108 4.98 -4.20 -9.10
C LYS A 108 6.12 -3.29 -8.64
N GLU A 109 7.08 -2.98 -9.51
CA GLU A 109 8.21 -2.09 -9.19
C GLU A 109 7.73 -0.67 -8.81
N ALA A 110 6.73 -0.17 -9.51
CA ALA A 110 6.12 1.13 -9.22
C ALA A 110 5.35 1.13 -7.88
N ASN A 111 4.61 0.06 -7.57
CA ASN A 111 3.85 -0.09 -6.33
C ASN A 111 4.77 -0.16 -5.12
N ASP A 112 5.85 -0.94 -5.21
CA ASP A 112 6.88 -1.01 -4.17
C ASP A 112 7.42 0.41 -3.87
N TYR A 113 7.60 1.24 -4.91
CA TYR A 113 8.00 2.63 -4.73
C TYR A 113 6.89 3.52 -4.14
N LEU A 114 5.64 3.39 -4.58
CA LEU A 114 4.51 4.16 -4.04
C LEU A 114 4.26 3.85 -2.56
N PHE A 115 4.34 2.58 -2.16
CA PHE A 115 4.25 2.16 -0.75
C PHE A 115 5.27 2.91 0.12
N SER A 116 6.54 2.95 -0.32
CA SER A 116 7.57 3.69 0.40
C SER A 116 7.23 5.17 0.60
N LEU A 117 6.62 5.81 -0.41
CA LEU A 117 6.24 7.22 -0.33
C LEU A 117 5.00 7.44 0.56
N ILE A 118 4.05 6.50 0.57
CA ILE A 118 2.88 6.51 1.45
C ILE A 118 3.31 6.38 2.90
N PHE A 119 4.23 5.46 3.23
CA PHE A 119 4.76 5.31 4.58
C PHE A 119 5.48 6.58 5.07
N GLU A 120 6.24 7.25 4.20
CA GLU A 120 6.85 8.54 4.54
C GLU A 120 5.83 9.65 4.80
N LEU A 121 4.72 9.68 4.05
CA LEU A 121 3.62 10.60 4.32
C LEU A 121 2.91 10.29 5.65
N ARG A 122 2.63 9.01 5.93
CA ARG A 122 2.04 8.53 7.19
C ARG A 122 2.83 9.02 8.40
N LYS A 123 4.16 8.89 8.37
CA LYS A 123 5.06 9.38 9.44
C LYS A 123 4.91 10.89 9.67
N VAL A 124 4.85 11.69 8.60
CA VAL A 124 4.70 13.16 8.70
C VAL A 124 3.32 13.53 9.24
N LEU A 125 2.26 12.86 8.79
CA LEU A 125 0.90 13.07 9.31
C LEU A 125 0.80 12.74 10.80
N LYS A 126 1.32 11.59 11.23
CA LYS A 126 1.40 11.20 12.66
C LYS A 126 2.15 12.26 13.47
N HIS A 127 3.32 12.69 13.00
CA HIS A 127 4.11 13.71 13.69
C HIS A 127 3.33 15.01 13.88
N LEU A 128 2.69 15.53 12.82
CA LEU A 128 1.88 16.74 12.91
C LEU A 128 0.66 16.56 13.81
N ALA A 129 0.01 15.39 13.74
CA ALA A 129 -1.14 15.06 14.58
C ALA A 129 -0.77 15.10 16.06
N LEU A 130 0.33 14.46 16.46
CA LEU A 130 0.79 14.43 17.85
C LEU A 130 1.29 15.81 18.30
N LYS A 131 2.08 16.50 17.48
CA LYS A 131 2.65 17.82 17.80
C LYS A 131 1.56 18.87 18.06
N HIS A 132 0.49 18.87 17.27
CA HIS A 132 -0.58 19.86 17.37
C HIS A 132 -1.85 19.32 18.04
N LYS A 133 -1.74 18.22 18.80
CA LYS A 133 -2.88 17.56 19.46
C LYS A 133 -3.65 18.48 20.41
N ALA A 134 -2.96 19.26 21.23
CA ALA A 134 -3.58 20.18 22.20
C ALA A 134 -3.92 21.56 21.61
N LEU A 135 -3.56 21.82 20.34
CA LEU A 135 -3.77 23.14 19.75
C LEU A 135 -5.20 23.27 19.23
N ILE A 136 -6.04 23.96 20.00
CA ILE A 136 -7.42 24.26 19.63
C ILE A 136 -7.44 25.33 18.53
N SER A 137 -8.24 25.09 17.50
CA SER A 137 -8.39 25.95 16.32
C SER A 137 -9.86 26.04 15.91
N TYR A 138 -10.19 27.06 15.12
CA TYR A 138 -11.51 27.21 14.51
C TYR A 138 -11.46 26.80 13.03
N ASP A 139 -12.29 25.85 12.61
CA ASP A 139 -12.25 25.31 11.24
C ASP A 139 -13.06 26.14 10.22
N GLY A 140 -13.63 27.27 10.65
CA GLY A 140 -14.55 28.09 9.87
C GLY A 140 -16.03 27.88 10.23
N LYS A 141 -16.36 26.83 10.98
CA LYS A 141 -17.72 26.50 11.46
C LYS A 141 -17.77 26.13 12.94
N GLN A 142 -16.79 25.37 13.42
CA GLN A 142 -16.72 24.74 14.74
C GLN A 142 -15.29 24.79 15.28
N ILE A 143 -15.14 24.45 16.55
CA ILE A 143 -13.83 24.26 17.18
C ILE A 143 -13.35 22.82 17.01
N ILE A 144 -12.06 22.67 16.73
CA ILE A 144 -11.38 21.40 16.55
C ILE A 144 -9.93 21.48 17.05
N SER A 145 -9.35 20.35 17.45
CA SER A 145 -7.89 20.23 17.56
C SER A 145 -7.26 20.26 16.17
N LEU A 146 -6.28 21.14 15.94
CA LEU A 146 -5.55 21.21 14.68
C LEU A 146 -4.87 19.86 14.37
N GLY A 147 -4.29 19.23 15.38
CA GLY A 147 -3.67 17.91 15.26
C GLY A 147 -4.67 16.85 14.77
N TYR A 148 -5.92 16.94 15.21
CA TYR A 148 -6.95 15.96 14.85
C TYR A 148 -7.23 15.95 13.33
N LYS A 149 -7.09 17.08 12.63
CA LYS A 149 -7.19 17.14 11.15
C LYS A 149 -6.15 16.24 10.46
N PHE A 150 -4.93 16.17 11.01
CA PHE A 150 -3.89 15.27 10.49
C PHE A 150 -4.12 13.83 10.94
N ALA A 151 -4.64 13.61 12.15
CA ALA A 151 -4.98 12.29 12.66
C ALA A 151 -6.07 11.61 11.81
N THR A 152 -7.12 12.33 11.43
CA THR A 152 -8.19 11.80 10.57
C THR A 152 -7.68 11.49 9.16
N CYS A 153 -6.82 12.35 8.60
CA CYS A 153 -6.19 12.07 7.31
C CYS A 153 -5.28 10.84 7.37
N TYR A 154 -4.53 10.66 8.46
CA TYR A 154 -3.74 9.45 8.71
C TYR A 154 -4.62 8.19 8.75
N ALA A 155 -5.74 8.23 9.49
CA ALA A 155 -6.66 7.10 9.61
C ALA A 155 -7.23 6.68 8.24
N HIS A 156 -7.82 7.63 7.49
CA HIS A 156 -8.38 7.33 6.17
C HIS A 156 -7.31 6.90 5.14
N LEU A 157 -6.06 7.38 5.29
CA LEU A 157 -4.97 6.93 4.44
C LEU A 157 -4.62 5.46 4.70
N ASN A 158 -4.70 4.99 5.94
CA ASN A 158 -4.46 3.59 6.28
C ASN A 158 -5.56 2.68 5.70
N GLU A 159 -6.83 3.07 5.79
CA GLU A 159 -7.95 2.32 5.18
C GLU A 159 -7.77 2.16 3.65
N LEU A 160 -7.34 3.22 2.98
CA LEU A 160 -7.03 3.17 1.54
C LEU A 160 -5.75 2.38 1.24
N LEU A 161 -4.81 2.31 2.18
CA LEU A 161 -3.58 1.54 2.04
C LEU A 161 -3.86 0.03 2.12
N GLU A 162 -4.79 -0.40 2.97
CA GLU A 162 -5.30 -1.78 2.99
C GLU A 162 -5.88 -2.14 1.63
N SER A 163 -6.78 -1.31 1.09
CA SER A 163 -7.34 -1.50 -0.26
C SER A 163 -6.27 -1.54 -1.35
N PHE A 164 -5.23 -0.70 -1.22
CA PHE A 164 -4.10 -0.68 -2.15
C PHE A 164 -3.22 -1.93 -2.04
N SER A 165 -3.08 -2.51 -0.85
CA SER A 165 -2.40 -3.80 -0.63
C SER A 165 -3.20 -4.96 -1.23
N ASP A 166 -4.50 -4.99 -0.98
CA ASP A 166 -5.41 -6.07 -1.39
C ASP A 166 -5.56 -6.19 -2.91
N ILE A 167 -5.45 -5.08 -3.64
CA ILE A 167 -5.53 -5.12 -5.11
C ILE A 167 -4.24 -5.64 -5.75
N ARG A 168 -3.09 -5.62 -5.05
CA ARG A 168 -1.79 -6.00 -5.64
C ARG A 168 -1.78 -7.41 -6.19
N PRO A 169 -2.28 -8.47 -5.51
CA PRO A 169 -2.34 -9.80 -6.11
C PRO A 169 -3.13 -9.88 -7.41
N TYR A 170 -4.10 -8.97 -7.60
CA TYR A 170 -4.93 -8.91 -8.79
C TYR A 170 -4.27 -8.16 -9.97
N ILE A 171 -3.29 -7.29 -9.72
CA ILE A 171 -2.57 -6.58 -10.78
C ILE A 171 -1.13 -7.06 -10.99
N GLU A 172 -0.51 -7.69 -9.99
CA GLU A 172 0.86 -8.19 -10.02
C GLU A 172 0.88 -9.67 -10.42
N CYS A 173 0.20 -10.01 -11.51
CA CYS A 173 0.04 -11.39 -11.94
C CYS A 173 0.52 -11.66 -13.36
N ALA A 174 1.12 -12.83 -13.59
CA ALA A 174 1.45 -13.30 -14.93
C ALA A 174 0.20 -13.84 -15.65
N SER A 175 0.19 -13.65 -16.97
CA SER A 175 -0.83 -14.17 -17.88
C SER A 175 -0.13 -14.79 -19.08
N ILE A 176 -0.03 -16.12 -19.10
CA ILE A 176 0.61 -16.90 -20.16
C ILE A 176 -0.39 -17.97 -20.61
N SER A 177 -1.23 -17.59 -21.56
CA SER A 177 -2.45 -18.35 -21.91
C SER A 177 -2.68 -18.49 -23.43
N GLY A 178 -1.85 -17.82 -24.23
CA GLY A 178 -1.89 -17.90 -25.69
C GLY A 178 -2.96 -17.02 -26.32
N ALA A 179 -3.31 -17.32 -27.57
CA ALA A 179 -4.07 -16.41 -28.43
C ALA A 179 -5.48 -16.05 -27.94
N VAL A 180 -6.14 -16.92 -27.17
CA VAL A 180 -7.53 -16.73 -26.71
C VAL A 180 -7.75 -17.12 -25.25
N GLY A 181 -6.68 -17.33 -24.48
CA GLY A 181 -6.79 -17.68 -23.06
C GLY A 181 -6.97 -19.17 -22.74
N THR A 182 -6.93 -20.05 -23.75
CA THR A 182 -7.24 -21.49 -23.59
C THR A 182 -6.03 -22.40 -23.51
N CYS A 183 -4.80 -21.85 -23.48
CA CYS A 183 -3.56 -22.62 -23.34
C CYS A 183 -3.37 -23.69 -24.43
N ALA A 184 -3.80 -23.39 -25.67
CA ALA A 184 -3.84 -24.36 -26.77
C ALA A 184 -2.45 -24.90 -27.19
N HIS A 185 -1.38 -24.13 -26.98
CA HIS A 185 -0.03 -24.46 -27.44
C HIS A 185 1.00 -24.53 -26.30
N VAL A 186 0.67 -23.99 -25.13
CA VAL A 186 1.51 -23.97 -23.94
C VAL A 186 0.65 -24.38 -22.75
N THR A 187 1.10 -25.36 -21.97
CA THR A 187 0.36 -25.87 -20.82
C THR A 187 0.26 -24.82 -19.70
N PRO A 188 -0.82 -24.82 -18.89
CA PRO A 188 -0.95 -23.92 -17.73
C PRO A 188 0.24 -23.94 -16.76
N ASP A 189 0.93 -25.08 -16.60
CA ASP A 189 2.18 -25.20 -15.84
C ASP A 189 3.25 -24.16 -16.22
N CYS A 190 3.23 -23.64 -17.45
CA CYS A 190 4.17 -22.62 -17.91
C CYS A 190 3.92 -21.28 -17.23
N GLN A 191 2.64 -20.88 -17.08
CA GLN A 191 2.28 -19.67 -16.38
C GLN A 191 2.74 -19.75 -14.92
N GLU A 192 2.46 -20.87 -14.25
CA GLU A 192 2.87 -21.09 -12.87
C GLU A 192 4.40 -21.04 -12.72
N TYR A 193 5.13 -21.69 -13.62
CA TYR A 193 6.59 -21.64 -13.64
C TYR A 193 7.10 -20.20 -13.82
N ILE A 194 6.58 -19.46 -14.81
CA ILE A 194 7.00 -18.09 -15.11
C ILE A 194 6.64 -17.15 -13.96
N SER A 195 5.43 -17.25 -13.39
CA SER A 195 4.99 -16.41 -12.27
C SER A 195 5.86 -16.64 -11.03
N GLN A 196 6.18 -17.91 -10.72
CA GLN A 196 7.08 -18.24 -9.62
C GLN A 196 8.48 -17.65 -9.82
N LYS A 197 9.08 -17.81 -11.02
CA LYS A 197 10.42 -17.28 -11.31
C LYS A 197 10.49 -15.75 -11.28
N LEU A 198 9.38 -15.09 -11.58
CA LEU A 198 9.26 -13.63 -11.61
C LEU A 198 8.72 -13.02 -10.31
N ASN A 199 8.42 -13.85 -9.30
CA ASN A 199 7.74 -13.42 -8.07
C ASN A 199 6.47 -12.60 -8.34
N LEU A 200 5.66 -13.12 -9.27
CA LEU A 200 4.32 -12.64 -9.59
C LEU A 200 3.29 -13.67 -9.13
N PHE A 201 2.07 -13.19 -8.94
CA PHE A 201 0.90 -14.06 -8.80
C PHE A 201 0.56 -14.72 -10.14
N SER A 202 -0.23 -15.79 -10.12
CA SER A 202 -0.72 -16.44 -11.34
C SER A 202 -2.16 -16.01 -11.61
N SER A 203 -2.45 -15.57 -12.83
CA SER A 203 -3.82 -15.18 -13.21
C SER A 203 -4.72 -16.41 -13.27
N LYS A 204 -5.91 -16.34 -12.65
CA LYS A 204 -6.85 -17.47 -12.63
C LYS A 204 -7.48 -17.77 -13.99
N ALA A 205 -7.70 -16.72 -14.76
CA ALA A 205 -8.27 -16.75 -16.09
C ALA A 205 -7.92 -15.45 -16.82
N SER A 206 -7.73 -15.58 -18.12
CA SER A 206 -7.49 -14.51 -19.07
C SER A 206 -8.19 -14.87 -20.38
N THR A 207 -8.44 -13.86 -21.19
CA THR A 207 -8.70 -14.07 -22.62
C THR A 207 -7.35 -14.01 -23.34
N GLN A 208 -7.23 -13.34 -24.49
CA GLN A 208 -5.91 -12.98 -25.01
C GLN A 208 -5.17 -11.99 -24.10
N VAL A 209 -5.89 -11.29 -23.22
CA VAL A 209 -5.36 -10.30 -22.27
C VAL A 209 -5.90 -10.52 -20.87
N LEU A 210 -5.23 -9.94 -19.88
CA LEU A 210 -5.78 -9.77 -18.54
C LEU A 210 -7.08 -8.93 -18.58
N SER A 211 -8.03 -9.19 -17.68
CA SER A 211 -9.21 -8.32 -17.58
C SER A 211 -8.82 -6.89 -17.21
N ARG A 212 -9.37 -5.90 -17.92
CA ARG A 212 -9.08 -4.47 -17.68
C ARG A 212 -9.84 -3.91 -16.47
N GLU A 213 -10.77 -4.68 -15.90
CA GLU A 213 -11.34 -4.43 -14.56
C GLU A 213 -10.25 -4.34 -13.47
N ARG A 214 -9.16 -5.08 -13.65
CA ARG A 214 -7.95 -5.02 -12.79
C ARG A 214 -7.42 -3.60 -12.72
N TYR A 215 -7.22 -2.98 -13.87
CA TYR A 215 -6.64 -1.64 -13.97
C TYR A 215 -7.65 -0.55 -13.60
N SER A 216 -8.92 -0.71 -13.95
CA SER A 216 -10.01 0.19 -13.52
C SER A 216 -10.05 0.31 -11.99
N SER A 217 -10.06 -0.82 -11.28
CA SER A 217 -10.07 -0.86 -9.82
C SER A 217 -8.81 -0.24 -9.22
N TYR A 218 -7.65 -0.62 -9.74
CA TYR A 218 -6.35 -0.11 -9.30
C TYR A 218 -6.22 1.42 -9.42
N PHE A 219 -6.54 1.99 -10.59
CA PHE A 219 -6.46 3.44 -10.77
C PHE A 219 -7.52 4.20 -9.98
N SER A 220 -8.67 3.58 -9.69
CA SER A 220 -9.69 4.15 -8.81
C SER A 220 -9.20 4.26 -7.36
N ILE A 221 -8.47 3.27 -6.86
CA ILE A 221 -7.83 3.31 -5.53
C ILE A 221 -6.77 4.42 -5.49
N LEU A 222 -5.89 4.50 -6.49
CA LEU A 222 -4.90 5.58 -6.57
C LEU A 222 -5.55 6.97 -6.62
N ALA A 223 -6.63 7.13 -7.41
CA ALA A 223 -7.38 8.38 -7.46
C ALA A 223 -8.04 8.72 -6.13
N SER A 224 -8.48 7.73 -5.35
CA SER A 224 -9.03 7.93 -4.01
C SER A 224 -7.97 8.43 -3.03
N ILE A 225 -6.77 7.83 -3.03
CA ILE A 225 -5.63 8.30 -2.23
C ILE A 225 -5.26 9.74 -2.63
N GLY A 226 -5.13 10.02 -3.93
CA GLY A 226 -4.85 11.37 -4.40
C GLY A 226 -5.93 12.39 -4.05
N THR A 227 -7.19 11.95 -3.95
CA THR A 227 -8.33 12.80 -3.53
C THR A 227 -8.25 13.13 -2.06
N LEU A 228 -8.05 12.15 -1.19
CA LEU A 228 -7.87 12.37 0.26
C LEU A 228 -6.77 13.41 0.53
N ILE A 229 -5.63 13.27 -0.15
CA ILE A 229 -4.50 14.20 -0.02
C ILE A 229 -4.85 15.59 -0.57
N SER A 230 -5.59 15.66 -1.68
CA SER A 230 -6.08 16.91 -2.25
C SER A 230 -7.07 17.62 -1.34
N ASP A 231 -7.91 16.89 -0.60
CA ASP A 231 -8.89 17.46 0.32
C ASP A 231 -8.17 18.08 1.53
N LEU A 232 -7.18 17.39 2.10
CA LEU A 232 -6.30 18.00 3.10
C LEU A 232 -5.59 19.24 2.54
N ALA A 233 -5.06 19.17 1.31
CA ALA A 233 -4.40 20.32 0.70
C ALA A 233 -5.35 21.51 0.49
N LEU A 234 -6.62 21.26 0.16
CA LEU A 234 -7.65 22.27 0.03
C LEU A 234 -7.92 22.98 1.36
N ASP A 235 -8.08 22.22 2.44
CA ASP A 235 -8.23 22.75 3.79
C ASP A 235 -7.05 23.65 4.18
N LEU A 236 -5.83 23.16 3.99
CA LEU A 236 -4.62 23.91 4.34
C LEU A 236 -4.50 25.19 3.51
N ARG A 237 -4.97 25.21 2.26
CA ARG A 237 -5.03 26.43 1.45
C ARG A 237 -5.95 27.48 2.07
N GLN A 238 -7.09 27.08 2.65
CA GLN A 238 -7.97 28.04 3.31
C GLN A 238 -7.27 28.73 4.48
N LEU A 239 -6.52 27.97 5.27
CA LEU A 239 -5.79 28.47 6.44
C LEU A 239 -4.64 29.43 6.07
N THR A 240 -4.23 29.45 4.79
CA THR A 240 -3.19 30.38 4.28
C THR A 240 -3.73 31.75 3.89
N ARG A 241 -5.05 31.91 3.75
CA ARG A 241 -5.65 33.15 3.28
C ARG A 241 -5.25 34.33 4.17
N THR A 242 -5.04 35.50 3.58
CA THR A 242 -4.58 36.71 4.29
C THR A 242 -5.44 37.06 5.50
N GLU A 243 -6.75 36.84 5.42
CA GLU A 243 -7.68 37.14 6.51
C GLU A 243 -7.58 36.15 7.69
N ILE A 244 -7.05 34.95 7.45
CA ILE A 244 -6.94 33.84 8.42
C ILE A 244 -5.49 33.75 8.91
N GLY A 245 -4.55 33.48 8.00
CA GLY A 245 -3.11 33.51 8.25
C GLY A 245 -2.60 32.51 9.28
N GLU A 246 -3.28 31.38 9.48
CA GLU A 246 -2.94 30.38 10.50
C GLU A 246 -1.76 29.51 10.09
N LEU A 247 -1.52 29.37 8.80
CA LEU A 247 -0.37 28.64 8.29
C LEU A 247 0.19 29.25 7.02
N SER A 248 1.43 28.89 6.71
CA SER A 248 2.06 29.22 5.42
C SER A 248 3.00 28.11 4.95
N GLU A 249 3.10 27.93 3.64
CA GLU A 249 4.20 27.15 3.05
C GLU A 249 5.53 27.83 3.35
N THR A 250 6.59 27.05 3.56
CA THR A 250 7.95 27.60 3.70
C THR A 250 8.36 28.26 2.39
N PHE A 251 8.78 29.52 2.46
CA PHE A 251 9.37 30.21 1.32
C PHE A 251 10.89 30.07 1.38
N GLY A 252 11.50 29.60 0.30
CA GLY A 252 12.96 29.64 0.17
C GLY A 252 13.46 31.08 0.24
N THR A 253 14.65 31.29 0.81
CA THR A 253 15.25 32.64 0.97
C THR A 253 15.41 33.43 -0.34
N ARG A 254 15.40 32.73 -1.49
CA ARG A 254 15.48 33.31 -2.85
C ARG A 254 14.16 33.22 -3.65
N GLN A 255 13.08 32.74 -3.05
CA GLN A 255 11.81 32.49 -3.75
C GLN A 255 11.01 33.79 -3.87
N ILE A 256 10.78 34.25 -5.10
CA ILE A 256 9.95 35.43 -5.39
C ILE A 256 8.49 34.98 -5.50
N GLY A 257 7.63 35.44 -4.59
CA GLY A 257 6.21 35.04 -4.53
C GLY A 257 5.32 35.69 -5.60
N SER A 258 5.75 36.83 -6.17
CA SER A 258 5.11 37.50 -7.31
C SER A 258 6.07 38.49 -7.97
N SER A 259 5.97 38.65 -9.28
CA SER A 259 6.74 39.64 -10.05
C SER A 259 6.41 41.09 -9.72
N CYS A 260 5.24 41.36 -9.10
CA CYS A 260 4.76 42.73 -8.86
C CYS A 260 4.45 43.03 -7.38
N MET A 261 4.32 42.01 -6.52
CA MET A 261 3.88 42.17 -5.13
C MET A 261 4.83 41.46 -4.15
N PRO A 262 5.75 42.19 -3.49
CA PRO A 262 6.74 41.59 -2.58
C PRO A 262 6.16 40.84 -1.38
N HIS A 263 4.94 41.19 -0.96
CA HIS A 263 4.26 40.57 0.18
C HIS A 263 3.46 39.30 -0.19
N LYS A 264 3.34 38.95 -1.48
CA LYS A 264 2.47 37.85 -1.93
C LYS A 264 3.06 36.49 -1.58
N ARG A 265 2.44 35.78 -0.64
CA ARG A 265 2.79 34.41 -0.24
C ARG A 265 1.64 33.46 -0.57
N ASN A 266 1.69 32.78 -1.72
CA ASN A 266 0.64 31.84 -2.13
C ASN A 266 1.02 30.40 -1.78
N PRO A 267 0.04 29.54 -1.43
CA PRO A 267 0.25 28.10 -1.23
C PRO A 267 0.34 27.35 -2.57
N ILE A 268 1.35 27.68 -3.38
CA ILE A 268 1.47 27.17 -4.75
C ILE A 268 1.64 25.65 -4.83
N THR A 269 2.25 25.05 -3.81
CA THR A 269 2.49 23.60 -3.81
C THR A 269 1.20 22.86 -3.48
N LEU A 270 0.43 23.34 -2.51
CA LEU A 270 -0.90 22.81 -2.19
C LEU A 270 -1.86 23.00 -3.36
N GLU A 271 -1.84 24.14 -4.05
CA GLU A 271 -2.60 24.35 -5.29
C GLU A 271 -2.20 23.36 -6.38
N ASN A 272 -0.90 23.10 -6.52
CA ASN A 272 -0.37 22.14 -7.49
C ASN A 272 -0.82 20.70 -7.18
N ILE A 273 -0.82 20.30 -5.91
CA ILE A 273 -1.32 18.99 -5.46
C ILE A 273 -2.79 18.82 -5.87
N CYS A 274 -3.65 19.82 -5.61
CA CYS A 274 -5.06 19.78 -6.03
C CYS A 274 -5.20 19.66 -7.56
N GLY A 275 -4.36 20.36 -8.32
CA GLY A 275 -4.35 20.28 -9.79
C GLY A 275 -3.96 18.89 -10.31
N LEU A 276 -2.92 18.30 -9.73
CA LEU A 276 -2.45 16.95 -10.06
C LEU A 276 -3.49 15.87 -9.72
N ALA A 277 -4.20 16.01 -8.60
CA ALA A 277 -5.27 15.07 -8.23
C ALA A 277 -6.43 15.06 -9.24
N ARG A 278 -6.73 16.20 -9.90
CA ARG A 278 -7.74 16.24 -10.98
C ARG A 278 -7.33 15.42 -12.19
N LEU A 279 -6.06 15.46 -12.57
CA LEU A 279 -5.53 14.61 -13.66
C LEU A 279 -5.64 13.13 -13.29
N LEU A 280 -5.28 12.78 -12.06
CA LEU A 280 -5.36 11.41 -11.57
C LEU A 280 -6.79 10.84 -11.66
N LYS A 281 -7.81 11.64 -11.29
CA LYS A 281 -9.23 11.29 -11.48
C LYS A 281 -9.57 11.07 -12.95
N GLY A 282 -9.07 11.92 -13.85
CA GLY A 282 -9.26 11.77 -15.30
C GLY A 282 -8.66 10.48 -15.84
N TYR A 283 -7.46 10.11 -15.39
CA TYR A 283 -6.81 8.85 -15.78
C TYR A 283 -7.56 7.62 -15.25
N ALA A 284 -8.07 7.66 -14.01
CA ALA A 284 -8.91 6.59 -13.48
C ALA A 284 -10.19 6.42 -14.29
N TYR A 285 -10.83 7.53 -14.69
CA TYR A 285 -11.97 7.48 -15.60
C TYR A 285 -11.60 6.87 -16.96
N SER A 286 -10.52 7.30 -17.59
CA SER A 286 -10.04 6.69 -18.84
C SER A 286 -9.76 5.19 -18.71
N ALA A 287 -9.16 4.75 -17.61
CA ALA A 287 -8.92 3.34 -17.33
C ALA A 287 -10.24 2.56 -17.16
N SER A 288 -11.27 3.16 -16.57
CA SER A 288 -12.58 2.51 -16.42
C SER A 288 -13.27 2.24 -17.76
N LEU A 289 -13.02 3.07 -18.78
CA LEU A 289 -13.56 2.87 -20.12
C LEU A 289 -12.88 1.71 -20.87
N ASN A 290 -11.67 1.31 -20.46
CA ASN A 290 -10.94 0.18 -21.05
C ASN A 290 -11.52 -1.20 -20.65
N THR A 291 -12.53 -1.25 -19.78
CA THR A 291 -13.15 -2.51 -19.32
C THR A 291 -13.97 -3.20 -20.41
N SER A 292 -14.58 -2.43 -21.31
CA SER A 292 -15.50 -2.91 -22.35
C SER A 292 -14.75 -3.34 -23.62
N ILE A 293 -14.03 -4.47 -23.54
CA ILE A 293 -13.26 -5.04 -24.65
C ILE A 293 -14.12 -6.05 -25.43
N TRP A 294 -13.95 -6.10 -26.75
CA TRP A 294 -14.68 -7.03 -27.62
C TRP A 294 -14.09 -8.45 -27.57
N LEU A 295 -14.96 -9.43 -27.32
CA LEU A 295 -14.65 -10.87 -27.33
C LEU A 295 -13.39 -11.18 -26.53
N GLU A 296 -12.44 -11.94 -27.10
CA GLU A 296 -11.21 -12.31 -26.42
C GLU A 296 -10.18 -11.17 -26.38
N ARG A 297 -10.23 -10.21 -27.32
CA ARG A 297 -9.47 -8.95 -27.29
C ARG A 297 -9.76 -8.03 -28.49
N ASP A 298 -9.90 -6.75 -28.22
CA ASP A 298 -9.48 -5.66 -29.10
C ASP A 298 -8.32 -4.86 -28.46
N ILE A 299 -7.59 -4.08 -29.25
CA ILE A 299 -6.36 -3.41 -28.81
C ILE A 299 -6.54 -1.94 -28.42
N SER A 300 -7.78 -1.42 -28.38
CA SER A 300 -8.07 0.00 -28.09
C SER A 300 -7.44 0.47 -26.78
N HIS A 301 -7.57 -0.36 -25.74
CA HIS A 301 -6.99 -0.16 -24.41
C HIS A 301 -5.49 0.13 -24.43
N SER A 302 -4.72 -0.46 -25.34
CA SER A 302 -3.25 -0.37 -25.35
C SER A 302 -2.75 1.07 -25.49
N SER A 303 -3.42 1.88 -26.32
CA SER A 303 -3.08 3.29 -26.52
C SER A 303 -3.31 4.12 -25.25
N VAL A 304 -4.36 3.79 -24.50
CA VAL A 304 -4.71 4.44 -23.23
C VAL A 304 -3.76 3.99 -22.13
N ASP A 305 -3.50 2.68 -22.01
CA ASP A 305 -2.62 2.11 -20.98
C ASP A 305 -1.19 2.65 -21.07
N ARG A 306 -0.66 2.84 -22.30
CA ARG A 306 0.66 3.47 -22.54
C ARG A 306 0.79 4.85 -21.93
N VAL A 307 -0.31 5.61 -21.86
CA VAL A 307 -0.34 6.94 -21.24
C VAL A 307 -0.65 6.82 -19.76
N VAL A 308 -1.74 6.14 -19.41
CA VAL A 308 -2.27 6.06 -18.04
C VAL A 308 -1.25 5.46 -17.08
N PHE A 309 -0.56 4.38 -17.45
CA PHE A 309 0.32 3.68 -16.51
C PHE A 309 1.48 4.58 -16.08
N LEU A 310 2.19 5.18 -17.03
CA LEU A 310 3.27 6.10 -16.73
C LEU A 310 2.76 7.37 -16.04
N ASP A 311 1.74 8.00 -16.59
CA ASP A 311 1.31 9.33 -16.14
C ASP A 311 0.62 9.28 -14.78
N ALA A 312 -0.34 8.38 -14.57
CA ALA A 312 -1.08 8.29 -13.30
C ALA A 312 -0.16 7.94 -12.13
N ILE A 313 0.76 6.97 -12.32
CA ILE A 313 1.72 6.57 -11.30
C ILE A 313 2.74 7.69 -11.02
N THR A 314 3.22 8.38 -12.07
CA THR A 314 4.09 9.53 -11.90
C THR A 314 3.40 10.64 -11.10
N ILE A 315 2.14 10.93 -11.42
CA ILE A 315 1.34 11.93 -10.71
C ILE A 315 1.13 11.55 -9.25
N MET A 316 0.77 10.29 -8.97
CA MET A 316 0.60 9.81 -7.61
C MET A 316 1.91 9.96 -6.81
N ALA A 317 3.05 9.56 -7.39
CA ALA A 317 4.35 9.73 -6.76
C ALA A 317 4.70 11.20 -6.49
N LEU A 318 4.36 12.11 -7.42
CA LEU A 318 4.55 13.55 -7.24
C LEU A 318 3.64 14.12 -6.14
N ILE A 319 2.38 13.72 -6.10
CA ILE A 319 1.43 14.11 -5.05
C ILE A 319 1.97 13.70 -3.68
N LEU A 320 2.40 12.44 -3.51
CA LEU A 320 2.96 11.95 -2.25
C LEU A 320 4.21 12.73 -1.85
N LYS A 321 5.21 12.85 -2.74
CA LYS A 321 6.46 13.58 -2.46
C LYS A 321 6.23 15.04 -2.08
N LYS A 322 5.40 15.74 -2.86
CA LYS A 322 5.08 17.15 -2.61
C LYS A 322 4.36 17.30 -1.29
N SER A 323 3.38 16.46 -1.00
CA SER A 323 2.63 16.51 0.26
C SER A 323 3.53 16.24 1.46
N THR A 324 4.35 15.19 1.41
CA THR A 324 5.31 14.87 2.48
C THR A 324 6.28 16.02 2.71
N SER A 325 6.85 16.60 1.65
CA SER A 325 7.79 17.73 1.76
C SER A 325 7.12 19.00 2.29
N THR A 326 5.95 19.35 1.76
CA THR A 326 5.20 20.54 2.18
C THR A 326 4.78 20.42 3.64
N LEU A 327 4.17 19.30 4.04
CA LEU A 327 3.72 19.08 5.41
C LEU A 327 4.87 19.04 6.42
N ARG A 328 6.03 18.49 6.04
CA ARG A 328 7.22 18.46 6.91
C ARG A 328 7.75 19.85 7.25
N ASN A 329 7.61 20.80 6.32
CA ASN A 329 8.19 22.13 6.45
C ASN A 329 7.14 23.24 6.71
N ILE A 330 5.84 22.89 6.72
CA ILE A 330 4.75 23.84 6.88
C ILE A 330 4.90 24.64 8.19
N VAL A 331 4.63 25.95 8.12
CA VAL A 331 4.79 26.84 9.27
C VAL A 331 3.41 27.20 9.81
N PHE A 332 3.17 26.85 11.07
CA PHE A 332 1.97 27.24 11.80
C PHE A 332 2.21 28.53 12.58
N ASN A 333 1.26 29.45 12.51
CA ASN A 333 1.25 30.68 13.29
C ASN A 333 0.24 30.53 14.44
N GLU A 334 0.72 30.04 15.59
CA GLU A 334 -0.13 29.83 16.76
C GLU A 334 -0.78 31.10 17.30
N GLU A 335 -0.15 32.27 17.13
CA GLU A 335 -0.73 33.55 17.52
C GLU A 335 -1.98 33.86 16.69
N ASN A 336 -1.89 33.68 15.37
CA ASN A 336 -3.04 33.85 14.49
C ASN A 336 -4.13 32.82 14.75
N ILE A 337 -3.77 31.56 15.03
CA ILE A 337 -4.73 30.51 15.41
C ILE A 337 -5.49 30.92 16.67
N ARG A 338 -4.78 31.33 17.73
CA ARG A 338 -5.42 31.83 18.97
C ARG A 338 -6.30 33.05 18.69
N ARG A 339 -5.81 34.02 17.92
CA ARG A 339 -6.59 35.24 17.59
C ARG A 339 -7.87 34.91 16.82
N ASN A 340 -7.84 33.95 15.90
CA ASN A 340 -9.02 33.58 15.12
C ASN A 340 -10.01 32.77 15.97
N LEU A 341 -9.50 31.89 16.83
CA LEU A 341 -10.30 31.20 17.84
C LEU A 341 -11.03 32.19 18.76
N GLU A 342 -10.33 33.21 19.25
CA GLU A 342 -10.90 34.27 20.09
C GLU A 342 -12.04 35.03 19.43
N LYS A 343 -11.99 35.22 18.10
CA LYS A 343 -13.09 35.86 17.34
C LYS A 343 -14.30 34.95 17.18
N ALA A 344 -14.09 33.64 17.19
CA ALA A 344 -15.14 32.65 16.91
C ALA A 344 -15.74 32.02 18.17
N LYS A 345 -15.04 32.09 19.32
CA LYS A 345 -15.43 31.39 20.56
C LYS A 345 -16.84 31.72 21.03
N GLU A 346 -17.29 32.96 20.84
CA GLU A 346 -18.62 33.42 21.27
C GLU A 346 -19.74 32.61 20.58
N LEU A 347 -19.59 32.27 19.30
CA LEU A 347 -20.55 31.44 18.58
C LEU A 347 -20.60 30.01 19.13
N VAL A 348 -19.45 29.49 19.57
CA VAL A 348 -19.36 28.13 20.13
C VAL A 348 -19.91 28.09 21.56
N PHE A 349 -19.77 29.17 22.31
CA PHE A 349 -20.39 29.30 23.64
C PHE A 349 -21.91 29.30 23.54
N VAL A 350 -22.51 29.94 22.53
CA VAL A 350 -23.97 29.91 22.30
C VAL A 350 -24.47 28.48 22.10
N GLU A 351 -23.83 27.72 21.21
CA GLU A 351 -24.20 26.33 20.96
C GLU A 351 -24.03 25.47 22.22
N THR A 352 -22.94 25.68 22.96
CA THR A 352 -22.67 24.92 24.19
C THR A 352 -23.68 25.27 25.28
N ALA A 353 -24.04 26.53 25.45
CA ALA A 353 -25.09 26.98 26.35
C ALA A 353 -26.43 26.33 26.00
N GLN A 354 -26.77 26.26 24.72
CA GLN A 354 -27.99 25.60 24.25
C GLN A 354 -28.02 24.12 24.66
N GLN A 355 -26.94 23.37 24.41
CA GLN A 355 -26.86 21.95 24.75
C GLN A 355 -26.94 21.72 26.26
N VAL A 356 -26.19 22.50 27.04
CA VAL A 356 -26.20 22.39 28.51
C VAL A 356 -27.59 22.72 29.06
N LEU A 357 -28.26 23.78 28.59
CA LEU A 357 -29.61 24.11 29.03
C LEU A 357 -30.62 23.02 28.64
N LEU A 358 -30.50 22.44 27.44
CA LEU A 358 -31.34 21.31 27.01
C LEU A 358 -31.16 20.07 27.87
N GLU A 359 -29.93 19.77 28.30
CA GLU A 359 -29.63 18.61 29.13
C GLU A 359 -30.03 18.79 30.60
N LYS A 360 -29.93 20.01 31.12
CA LYS A 360 -30.03 20.29 32.56
C LYS A 360 -31.37 20.88 33.00
N THR A 361 -32.23 21.25 32.06
CA THR A 361 -33.51 21.90 32.34
C THR A 361 -34.67 21.18 31.65
N ASN A 362 -35.91 21.52 32.02
CA ASN A 362 -37.13 21.01 31.39
C ASN A 362 -37.68 21.96 30.31
N PHE A 363 -36.89 22.95 29.88
CA PHE A 363 -37.33 23.91 28.86
C PHE A 363 -37.28 23.29 27.46
N SER A 364 -38.21 23.71 26.61
CA SER A 364 -38.21 23.29 25.22
C SER A 364 -37.06 23.96 24.45
N ARG A 365 -36.60 23.30 23.38
CA ARG A 365 -35.61 23.86 22.43
C ARG A 365 -35.97 25.27 21.96
N VAL A 366 -37.25 25.49 21.63
CA VAL A 366 -37.74 26.79 21.13
C VAL A 366 -37.60 27.88 22.18
N GLN A 367 -37.87 27.58 23.46
CA GLN A 367 -37.70 28.54 24.55
C GLN A 367 -36.23 28.90 24.75
N ILE A 368 -35.34 27.89 24.75
CA ILE A 368 -33.90 28.11 24.91
C ILE A 368 -33.33 28.91 23.74
N GLU A 369 -33.68 28.55 22.50
CA GLU A 369 -33.26 29.28 21.29
C GLU A 369 -33.70 30.74 21.36
N HIS A 370 -34.95 31.00 21.74
CA HIS A 370 -35.47 32.35 21.88
C HIS A 370 -34.68 33.18 22.90
N TRP A 371 -34.39 32.66 24.09
CA TRP A 371 -33.61 33.38 25.11
C TRP A 371 -32.15 33.61 24.70
N LEU A 372 -31.53 32.65 24.02
CA LEU A 372 -30.17 32.81 23.52
C LEU A 372 -30.12 33.85 22.39
N GLU A 373 -31.13 33.89 21.51
CA GLU A 373 -31.29 34.93 20.49
C GLU A 373 -31.45 36.32 21.10
N GLU A 374 -32.26 36.48 22.16
CA GLU A 374 -32.41 37.74 22.89
C GLU A 374 -31.06 38.23 23.43
N ILE A 375 -30.27 37.33 24.04
CA ILE A 375 -28.92 37.65 24.51
C ILE A 375 -28.03 38.09 23.35
N LEU A 376 -28.08 37.40 22.20
CA LEU A 376 -27.28 37.75 21.03
C LEU A 376 -27.65 39.11 20.43
N VAL A 377 -28.92 39.49 20.46
CA VAL A 377 -29.37 40.83 20.05
C VAL A 377 -28.72 41.88 20.96
N VAL A 378 -28.76 41.69 22.27
CA VAL A 378 -28.12 42.60 23.24
C VAL A 378 -26.60 42.67 23.04
N CYS A 379 -25.94 41.53 22.83
CA CYS A 379 -24.50 41.49 22.52
C CYS A 379 -24.16 42.34 21.30
N LYS A 380 -24.98 42.26 20.25
CA LYS A 380 -24.78 43.00 19.00
C LYS A 380 -25.03 44.50 19.16
N GLU A 381 -26.06 44.88 19.92
CA GLU A 381 -26.40 46.29 20.17
C GLU A 381 -25.35 46.99 21.03
N HIS A 382 -24.78 46.28 22.01
CA HIS A 382 -23.85 46.86 22.99
C HIS A 382 -22.38 46.49 22.75
N ASN A 383 -22.06 45.73 21.71
CA ASN A 383 -20.73 45.20 21.43
C ASN A 383 -20.13 44.49 22.67
N ALA A 384 -20.94 43.66 23.32
CA ALA A 384 -20.61 42.93 24.55
C ALA A 384 -20.35 41.44 24.27
N SER A 385 -19.57 40.77 25.13
CA SER A 385 -19.34 39.32 25.04
C SER A 385 -20.62 38.54 25.38
N PHE A 386 -20.85 37.41 24.70
CA PHE A 386 -21.96 36.52 25.02
C PHE A 386 -21.78 35.92 26.41
N GLU A 387 -20.53 35.66 26.85
CA GLU A 387 -20.26 35.18 28.20
C GLU A 387 -20.76 36.15 29.28
N ASP A 388 -20.42 37.44 29.18
CA ASP A 388 -20.83 38.44 30.15
C ASP A 388 -22.35 38.62 30.20
N MET A 389 -23.00 38.65 29.03
CA MET A 389 -24.46 38.80 28.94
C MET A 389 -25.18 37.54 29.43
N PHE A 390 -24.67 36.35 29.13
CA PHE A 390 -25.23 35.10 29.64
C PHE A 390 -25.12 35.04 31.16
N ARG A 391 -23.96 35.37 31.74
CA ARG A 391 -23.71 35.35 33.20
C ARG A 391 -24.58 36.34 33.98
N THR A 392 -24.99 37.43 33.35
CA THR A 392 -25.85 38.46 33.97
C THR A 392 -27.35 38.24 33.72
N SER A 393 -27.70 37.29 32.86
CA SER A 393 -29.08 36.90 32.59
C SER A 393 -29.69 36.04 33.72
N GLU A 394 -30.94 35.62 33.54
CA GLU A 394 -31.62 34.68 34.43
C GLU A 394 -31.21 33.21 34.18
N LEU A 395 -30.62 32.90 33.02
CA LEU A 395 -30.30 31.53 32.60
C LEU A 395 -29.33 30.79 33.54
N PRO A 396 -28.29 31.42 34.12
CA PRO A 396 -27.40 30.77 35.08
C PRO A 396 -28.10 30.22 36.33
N LYS A 397 -29.30 30.71 36.68
CA LYS A 397 -30.05 30.23 37.85
C LYS A 397 -30.61 28.81 37.67
N TYR A 398 -30.71 28.34 36.42
CA TYR A 398 -31.27 27.02 36.10
C TYR A 398 -30.22 25.91 36.00
N ILE A 399 -28.93 26.24 36.11
CA ILE A 399 -27.82 25.30 36.01
C ILE A 399 -26.88 25.46 37.20
N ASN A 400 -26.11 24.42 37.52
CA ASN A 400 -25.13 24.51 38.61
C ASN A 400 -23.85 25.23 38.15
N ALA A 401 -22.97 25.54 39.11
CA ALA A 401 -21.73 26.27 38.84
C ALA A 401 -20.73 25.50 37.95
N GLU A 402 -20.79 24.16 37.94
CA GLU A 402 -19.93 23.34 37.08
C GLU A 402 -20.39 23.40 35.62
N ASP A 403 -21.69 23.20 35.39
CA ASP A 403 -22.32 23.33 34.07
C ASP A 403 -22.10 24.74 33.50
N LEU A 404 -22.20 25.79 34.33
CA LEU A 404 -21.92 27.17 33.92
C LEU A 404 -20.44 27.37 33.52
N ARG A 405 -19.48 26.74 34.21
CA ARG A 405 -18.07 26.79 33.80
C ARG A 405 -17.84 26.06 32.49
N ASN A 406 -18.48 24.90 32.31
CA ASN A 406 -18.33 24.07 31.12
C ASN A 406 -18.84 24.75 29.84
N ILE A 407 -19.86 25.63 29.93
CA ILE A 407 -20.35 26.41 28.78
C ILE A 407 -19.23 27.25 28.14
N PHE A 408 -18.34 27.80 28.96
CA PHE A 408 -17.28 28.72 28.54
C PHE A 408 -15.89 28.08 28.51
N ASP A 409 -15.82 26.75 28.69
CA ASP A 409 -14.58 25.99 28.61
C ASP A 409 -14.42 25.37 27.21
N LEU A 410 -13.49 25.91 26.42
CA LEU A 410 -13.18 25.41 25.08
C LEU A 410 -12.50 24.04 25.10
N GLU A 411 -11.76 23.70 26.16
CA GLU A 411 -11.07 22.41 26.27
C GLU A 411 -12.07 21.26 26.41
N SER A 412 -13.21 21.51 27.09
CA SER A 412 -14.32 20.56 27.19
C SER A 412 -14.82 20.05 25.83
N ARG A 413 -14.68 20.84 24.76
CA ARG A 413 -15.10 20.49 23.39
C ARG A 413 -14.17 19.50 22.72
N VAL A 414 -12.92 19.41 23.19
CA VAL A 414 -11.91 18.47 22.71
C VAL A 414 -11.59 17.38 23.75
N LYS A 415 -12.41 17.23 24.80
CA LYS A 415 -12.18 16.29 25.91
C LYS A 415 -12.00 14.82 25.52
N TYR A 416 -12.53 14.42 24.36
CA TYR A 416 -12.42 13.05 23.84
C TYR A 416 -11.30 12.87 22.80
N VAL A 417 -10.53 13.92 22.48
CA VAL A 417 -9.42 13.82 21.52
C VAL A 417 -8.40 12.77 21.95
N ASP A 418 -8.13 12.61 23.24
CA ASP A 418 -7.24 11.56 23.74
C ASP A 418 -7.72 10.15 23.39
N ILE A 419 -9.02 9.87 23.56
CA ILE A 419 -9.63 8.57 23.23
C ILE A 419 -9.62 8.34 21.71
N LEU A 420 -9.84 9.39 20.92
CA LEU A 420 -9.80 9.28 19.46
C LEU A 420 -8.37 9.00 18.98
N TYR A 421 -7.37 9.66 19.58
CA TYR A 421 -5.97 9.39 19.29
C TYR A 421 -5.56 7.97 19.70
N SER A 422 -6.04 7.48 20.85
CA SER A 422 -5.73 6.11 21.26
C SER A 422 -6.29 5.08 20.28
N ARG A 423 -7.46 5.35 19.67
CA ARG A 423 -8.03 4.50 18.60
C ARG A 423 -7.26 4.61 17.28
N ILE A 424 -6.91 5.82 16.86
CA ILE A 424 -6.22 6.06 15.58
C ILE A 424 -4.78 5.54 15.60
N PHE A 425 -4.12 5.63 16.76
CA PHE A 425 -2.70 5.30 16.93
C PHE A 425 -2.47 4.10 17.87
N GLU A 426 -3.47 3.24 18.09
CA GLU A 426 -3.37 2.11 19.03
C GLU A 426 -2.19 1.18 18.70
N GLU A 427 -2.13 0.73 17.45
CA GLU A 427 -1.06 -0.12 16.93
C GLU A 427 0.30 0.61 16.90
N GLU A 428 0.26 1.93 16.78
CA GLU A 428 1.43 2.80 16.65
C GLU A 428 2.09 3.10 17.99
N GLY A 429 1.35 3.13 19.10
CA GLY A 429 1.93 3.26 20.44
C GLY A 429 2.84 2.09 20.80
N MET A 430 2.56 0.90 20.25
CA MET A 430 3.44 -0.26 20.41
C MET A 430 4.72 -0.13 19.59
N LYS A 431 4.70 0.55 18.44
CA LYS A 431 5.88 0.82 17.61
C LYS A 431 6.91 1.72 18.29
N ASP A 432 6.51 2.55 19.25
CA ASP A 432 7.45 3.42 20.00
C ASP A 432 8.43 2.60 20.89
N ASN A 433 8.10 1.34 21.17
CA ASN A 433 9.02 0.39 21.84
C ASN A 433 10.08 -0.20 20.90
N PHE A 434 10.09 0.21 19.63
CA PHE A 434 11.00 -0.28 18.61
C PHE A 434 11.88 0.87 18.10
N LYS A 435 13.20 0.66 18.11
CA LYS A 435 14.15 1.63 17.55
C LYS A 435 14.07 1.71 16.03
N LYS A 436 13.57 0.65 15.38
CA LYS A 436 13.42 0.60 13.93
C LYS A 436 12.34 -0.40 13.49
N ILE A 437 11.46 0.04 12.60
CA ILE A 437 10.52 -0.82 11.88
C ILE A 437 11.17 -1.23 10.55
N TYR A 438 11.14 -2.53 10.22
CA TYR A 438 11.66 -3.06 8.96
C TYR A 438 10.57 -3.30 7.94
N PHE A 439 9.45 -3.87 8.37
CA PHE A 439 8.32 -4.18 7.51
C PHE A 439 7.03 -3.79 8.20
N GLU A 440 6.20 -3.03 7.49
CA GLU A 440 4.85 -2.72 7.91
C GLU A 440 3.91 -3.91 7.65
N LYS A 441 2.73 -3.90 8.29
CA LYS A 441 1.71 -4.96 8.17
C LYS A 441 1.42 -5.32 6.72
N GLU A 442 1.22 -4.31 5.87
CA GLU A 442 0.83 -4.52 4.48
C GLU A 442 1.94 -5.20 3.66
N GLU A 443 3.21 -4.97 4.02
CA GLU A 443 4.35 -5.64 3.39
C GLU A 443 4.43 -7.12 3.81
N VAL A 444 4.19 -7.40 5.10
CA VAL A 444 4.19 -8.77 5.64
C VAL A 444 3.05 -9.59 5.05
N GLU A 445 1.83 -9.04 5.03
CA GLU A 445 0.66 -9.73 4.48
C GLU A 445 0.80 -9.99 2.97
N LEU A 446 1.36 -9.05 2.21
CA LEU A 446 1.65 -9.26 0.81
C LEU A 446 2.69 -10.37 0.59
N ALA A 447 3.71 -10.45 1.46
CA ALA A 447 4.70 -11.52 1.40
C ALA A 447 4.07 -12.90 1.66
N ILE A 448 3.13 -13.00 2.59
CA ILE A 448 2.37 -14.22 2.86
C ILE A 448 1.50 -14.60 1.67
N ALA A 449 0.81 -13.63 1.06
CA ALA A 449 0.01 -13.87 -0.14
C ALA A 449 0.88 -14.40 -1.29
N ARG A 450 2.09 -13.85 -1.47
CA ARG A 450 3.07 -14.34 -2.46
C ARG A 450 3.53 -15.76 -2.15
N LEU A 451 3.88 -16.05 -0.89
CA LEU A 451 4.22 -17.41 -0.46
C LEU A 451 3.09 -18.40 -0.73
N ALA A 452 1.85 -18.06 -0.37
CA ALA A 452 0.68 -18.88 -0.66
C ALA A 452 0.53 -19.13 -2.17
N SER A 453 0.75 -18.11 -3.00
CA SER A 453 0.73 -18.26 -4.47
C SER A 453 1.82 -19.22 -4.96
N LEU A 454 3.05 -19.11 -4.45
CA LEU A 454 4.16 -20.00 -4.81
C LEU A 454 3.83 -21.46 -4.43
N LEU A 455 3.34 -21.68 -3.20
CA LEU A 455 2.97 -23.01 -2.70
C LEU A 455 1.81 -23.61 -3.48
N ASN A 456 0.81 -22.81 -3.85
CA ASN A 456 -0.31 -23.27 -4.68
C ASN A 456 0.10 -23.68 -6.10
N GLY A 457 1.19 -23.11 -6.64
CA GLY A 457 1.77 -23.54 -7.91
C GLY A 457 2.66 -24.79 -7.77
N GLU A 458 3.27 -24.99 -6.60
CA GLU A 458 4.11 -26.16 -6.30
C GLU A 458 3.30 -27.43 -6.00
N TYR A 459 2.23 -27.31 -5.21
CA TYR A 459 1.43 -28.44 -4.73
C TYR A 459 0.06 -28.48 -5.40
N ARG A 460 -0.27 -29.61 -6.01
CA ARG A 460 -1.53 -29.80 -6.74
C ARG A 460 -2.68 -30.19 -5.81
N SER A 461 -3.92 -29.91 -6.21
CA SER A 461 -5.12 -30.14 -5.38
C SER A 461 -5.33 -31.61 -4.94
N GLY A 462 -4.82 -32.57 -5.71
CA GLY A 462 -4.88 -34.00 -5.38
C GLY A 462 -3.72 -34.53 -4.54
N GLU A 463 -2.67 -33.73 -4.31
CA GLU A 463 -1.52 -34.14 -3.50
C GLU A 463 -1.82 -33.97 -2.02
N GLU A 464 -1.47 -34.98 -1.22
CA GLU A 464 -1.52 -34.86 0.24
C GLU A 464 -0.20 -34.27 0.75
N VAL A 465 -0.30 -33.09 1.37
CA VAL A 465 0.84 -32.39 1.97
C VAL A 465 0.69 -32.44 3.49
N ILE A 466 1.67 -33.04 4.16
CA ILE A 466 1.81 -32.95 5.61
C ILE A 466 2.51 -31.62 5.91
N LEU A 467 1.75 -30.66 6.40
CA LEU A 467 2.26 -29.35 6.77
C LEU A 467 2.69 -29.38 8.24
N VAL A 468 3.98 -29.23 8.49
CA VAL A 468 4.59 -29.28 9.81
C VAL A 468 4.90 -27.85 10.27
N GLY A 469 4.04 -27.30 11.12
CA GLY A 469 4.22 -25.98 11.73
C GLY A 469 5.03 -26.05 13.02
N ILE A 470 6.06 -25.21 13.15
CA ILE A 470 6.91 -25.12 14.35
C ILE A 470 6.29 -24.12 15.35
N MET A 471 5.75 -24.62 16.47
CA MET A 471 4.69 -23.94 17.25
C MET A 471 5.07 -22.66 18.00
N GLU A 472 6.33 -22.42 18.37
CA GLU A 472 6.62 -21.34 19.32
C GLU A 472 6.42 -19.93 18.69
N GLY A 473 6.61 -19.75 17.38
CA GLY A 473 6.36 -18.48 16.69
C GLY A 473 5.51 -18.57 15.41
N ALA A 474 5.42 -19.74 14.76
CA ALA A 474 4.83 -19.84 13.42
C ALA A 474 3.30 -19.72 13.38
N TYR A 475 2.61 -19.70 14.53
CA TYR A 475 1.14 -19.74 14.57
C TYR A 475 0.48 -18.61 13.78
N LEU A 476 0.93 -17.36 13.93
CA LEU A 476 0.35 -16.21 13.21
C LEU A 476 0.58 -16.30 11.70
N PHE A 477 1.77 -16.74 11.30
CA PHE A 477 2.07 -16.98 9.89
C PHE A 477 1.21 -18.12 9.32
N LEU A 478 1.09 -19.23 10.06
CA LEU A 478 0.29 -20.39 9.68
C LEU A 478 -1.19 -20.04 9.54
N GLU A 479 -1.74 -19.27 10.47
CA GLU A 479 -3.16 -18.87 10.48
C GLU A 479 -3.53 -18.15 9.17
N LYS A 480 -2.76 -17.14 8.78
CA LYS A 480 -2.98 -16.43 7.50
C LYS A 480 -2.67 -17.30 6.28
N LEU A 481 -1.57 -18.06 6.32
CA LEU A 481 -1.14 -18.88 5.19
C LEU A 481 -2.18 -19.96 4.84
N LEU A 482 -2.67 -20.70 5.85
CA LEU A 482 -3.59 -21.83 5.66
C LEU A 482 -4.88 -21.42 4.92
N GLY A 483 -5.43 -20.24 5.22
CA GLY A 483 -6.64 -19.73 4.56
C GLY A 483 -6.46 -19.45 3.06
N MET A 484 -5.21 -19.36 2.57
CA MET A 484 -4.88 -19.07 1.18
C MET A 484 -4.43 -20.29 0.37
N LEU A 485 -4.16 -21.42 1.03
CA LEU A 485 -3.71 -22.65 0.38
C LEU A 485 -4.88 -23.45 -0.23
N LYS A 486 -4.64 -24.06 -1.40
CA LYS A 486 -5.68 -24.68 -2.25
C LYS A 486 -5.45 -26.18 -2.52
N PHE A 487 -4.63 -26.83 -1.71
CA PHE A 487 -4.33 -28.26 -1.79
C PHE A 487 -4.69 -28.96 -0.48
N LYS A 488 -4.71 -30.30 -0.48
CA LYS A 488 -5.08 -31.08 0.70
C LYS A 488 -3.97 -31.00 1.75
N ILE A 489 -4.30 -30.48 2.93
CA ILE A 489 -3.36 -30.28 4.04
C ILE A 489 -3.68 -31.24 5.18
N ASN A 490 -2.64 -31.92 5.65
CA ASN A 490 -2.62 -32.63 6.94
C ASN A 490 -1.72 -31.85 7.90
N LEU A 491 -2.32 -30.95 8.68
CA LEU A 491 -1.60 -30.05 9.58
C LEU A 491 -1.07 -30.80 10.81
N LYS A 492 0.23 -30.66 11.08
CA LYS A 492 0.92 -31.14 12.27
C LYS A 492 1.63 -29.97 12.93
N LEU A 493 1.41 -29.79 14.22
CA LEU A 493 2.04 -28.75 15.01
C LEU A 493 3.07 -29.40 15.93
N LEU A 494 4.34 -29.00 15.81
CA LEU A 494 5.47 -29.58 16.54
C LEU A 494 6.26 -28.51 17.29
N SER A 495 6.93 -28.90 18.37
CA SER A 495 7.87 -28.06 19.11
C SER A 495 9.22 -28.76 19.30
N MET A 496 10.29 -28.01 19.57
CA MET A 496 11.59 -28.60 19.91
C MET A 496 11.53 -29.46 21.18
N ARG A 497 10.51 -29.28 22.03
CA ARG A 497 10.27 -30.13 23.22
C ARG A 497 9.81 -31.53 22.84
N ASP A 498 9.31 -31.72 21.62
CA ASP A 498 8.90 -33.01 21.07
C ASP A 498 10.10 -33.84 20.53
N ALA A 499 11.31 -33.26 20.54
CA ALA A 499 12.54 -33.87 20.04
C ALA A 499 12.91 -35.20 20.73
N ASN A 500 12.42 -35.45 21.95
CA ASN A 500 12.64 -36.68 22.72
C ASN A 500 11.77 -37.88 22.22
N GLY A 501 11.64 -38.04 20.91
CA GLY A 501 11.06 -39.23 20.26
C GLY A 501 9.58 -39.13 19.83
N ASP A 502 8.91 -38.00 20.08
CA ASP A 502 7.47 -37.87 19.77
C ASP A 502 7.19 -37.29 18.37
N ILE A 503 8.16 -36.63 17.72
CA ILE A 503 7.98 -36.01 16.40
C ILE A 503 7.45 -37.00 15.35
N ARG A 504 8.11 -38.14 15.15
CA ARG A 504 7.67 -39.14 14.14
C ARG A 504 6.30 -39.71 14.48
N ARG A 505 6.00 -39.87 15.77
CA ARG A 505 4.72 -40.38 16.24
C ARG A 505 3.59 -39.38 15.96
N LYS A 506 3.81 -38.09 16.24
CA LYS A 506 2.86 -37.01 15.96
C LYS A 506 2.62 -36.79 14.47
N VAL A 507 3.68 -36.88 13.65
CA VAL A 507 3.57 -36.83 12.20
C VAL A 507 2.77 -38.03 11.67
N GLY A 508 2.99 -39.20 12.26
CA GLY A 508 2.24 -40.41 11.91
C GLY A 508 2.76 -41.05 10.63
N ASN A 509 1.92 -41.85 9.96
CA ASN A 509 2.32 -42.48 8.71
C ASN A 509 2.37 -41.46 7.56
N VAL A 510 3.53 -41.33 6.92
CA VAL A 510 3.76 -40.40 5.81
C VAL A 510 3.35 -41.01 4.46
N GLY A 511 3.42 -42.34 4.31
CA GLY A 511 3.09 -43.01 3.04
C GLY A 511 3.80 -42.38 1.84
N SER A 512 3.01 -41.90 0.88
CA SER A 512 3.48 -41.14 -0.30
C SER A 512 3.17 -39.64 -0.21
N ALA A 513 3.11 -39.08 1.01
CA ALA A 513 2.88 -37.65 1.20
C ALA A 513 4.17 -36.84 1.01
N ARG A 514 3.98 -35.56 0.70
CA ARG A 514 5.04 -34.53 0.70
C ARG A 514 5.04 -33.84 2.05
N ILE A 515 6.20 -33.42 2.54
CA ILE A 515 6.30 -32.69 3.82
C ILE A 515 6.70 -31.24 3.54
N LEU A 516 5.91 -30.31 4.06
CA LEU A 516 6.23 -28.89 4.07
C LEU A 516 6.46 -28.44 5.52
N ILE A 517 7.70 -28.16 5.87
CA ILE A 517 8.05 -27.55 7.16
C ILE A 517 7.80 -26.06 7.06
N VAL A 518 7.04 -25.51 8.00
CA VAL A 518 6.67 -24.10 8.07
C VAL A 518 7.12 -23.50 9.39
N ASP A 519 7.84 -22.39 9.29
CA ASP A 519 8.39 -21.64 10.43
C ASP A 519 8.20 -20.14 10.20
N GLU A 520 8.15 -19.31 11.24
CA GLU A 520 8.12 -17.86 11.04
C GLU A 520 9.49 -17.31 10.62
N LEU A 521 10.56 -17.84 11.20
CA LEU A 521 11.92 -17.33 11.00
C LEU A 521 12.92 -18.47 10.90
N VAL A 522 13.69 -18.46 9.81
CA VAL A 522 14.89 -19.30 9.70
C VAL A 522 16.14 -18.45 9.88
N ASP A 523 16.79 -18.61 11.05
CA ASP A 523 18.02 -17.91 11.42
C ASP A 523 19.29 -18.67 10.98
N THR A 524 19.64 -19.76 11.68
CA THR A 524 20.84 -20.56 11.38
C THR A 524 20.53 -21.80 10.55
N GLY A 525 19.25 -22.15 10.41
CA GLY A 525 18.79 -23.41 9.82
C GLY A 525 18.97 -24.64 10.71
N THR A 526 19.48 -24.51 11.94
CA THR A 526 19.72 -25.65 12.85
C THR A 526 18.43 -26.39 13.19
N THR A 527 17.37 -25.67 13.57
CA THR A 527 16.05 -26.24 13.89
C THR A 527 15.47 -26.99 12.69
N ILE A 528 15.46 -26.34 11.53
CA ILE A 528 14.99 -26.93 10.27
C ILE A 528 15.80 -28.17 9.90
N GLY A 529 17.13 -28.12 10.05
CA GLY A 529 18.02 -29.25 9.80
C GLY A 529 17.71 -30.45 10.71
N PHE A 530 17.44 -30.19 11.99
CA PHE A 530 17.00 -31.22 12.94
C PHE A 530 15.68 -31.88 12.53
N PHE A 531 14.66 -31.09 12.15
CA PHE A 531 13.39 -31.65 11.66
C PHE A 531 13.56 -32.42 10.36
N LYS A 532 14.33 -31.92 9.39
CA LYS A 532 14.65 -32.64 8.14
C LYS A 532 15.29 -34.00 8.44
N GLN A 533 16.37 -34.04 9.22
CA GLN A 533 17.04 -35.29 9.61
C GLN A 533 16.12 -36.25 10.38
N THR A 534 15.20 -35.71 11.18
CA THR A 534 14.25 -36.53 11.94
C THR A 534 13.19 -37.16 11.05
N LEU A 535 12.71 -36.44 10.03
CA LEU A 535 11.61 -36.86 9.15
C LEU A 535 12.08 -37.63 7.91
N GLU A 536 13.31 -37.42 7.44
CA GLU A 536 13.91 -38.11 6.29
C GLU A 536 13.76 -39.65 6.35
N PRO A 537 14.00 -40.33 7.49
CA PRO A 537 13.85 -41.78 7.59
C PRO A 537 12.41 -42.29 7.39
N MET A 538 11.41 -41.41 7.41
CA MET A 538 10.01 -41.73 7.10
C MET A 538 9.76 -41.84 5.59
N ARG A 539 10.76 -41.51 4.75
CA ARG A 539 10.75 -41.59 3.29
C ARG A 539 9.57 -40.86 2.61
N PRO A 540 9.31 -39.57 2.92
CA PRO A 540 8.40 -38.75 2.13
C PRO A 540 8.87 -38.63 0.68
N ILE A 541 7.98 -38.19 -0.21
CA ILE A 541 8.37 -37.86 -1.60
C ILE A 541 9.43 -36.75 -1.60
N ASP A 542 9.21 -35.70 -0.83
CA ASP A 542 10.18 -34.63 -0.57
C ASP A 542 9.91 -33.94 0.78
N ILE A 543 10.90 -33.17 1.23
CA ILE A 543 10.79 -32.30 2.41
C ILE A 543 11.24 -30.89 2.02
N LYS A 544 10.29 -29.96 1.95
CA LYS A 544 10.56 -28.55 1.64
C LYS A 544 10.33 -27.66 2.86
N VAL A 545 10.89 -26.46 2.82
CA VAL A 545 10.84 -25.48 3.89
C VAL A 545 10.23 -24.18 3.37
N CYS A 546 9.19 -23.72 4.04
CA CYS A 546 8.62 -22.40 3.83
C CYS A 546 8.79 -21.57 5.11
N THR A 547 9.38 -20.39 4.98
CA THR A 547 9.52 -19.46 6.09
C THR A 547 8.98 -18.10 5.72
N LEU A 548 8.41 -17.36 6.66
CA LEU A 548 8.04 -15.99 6.38
C LEU A 548 9.27 -15.11 6.30
N PHE A 549 10.19 -15.25 7.26
CA PHE A 549 11.41 -14.50 7.37
C PHE A 549 12.65 -15.39 7.24
N THR A 550 13.69 -14.88 6.59
CA THR A 550 15.01 -15.54 6.55
C THR A 550 16.11 -14.51 6.76
N LYS A 551 17.20 -14.91 7.42
CA LYS A 551 18.45 -14.14 7.33
C LYS A 551 19.13 -14.39 5.98
N GLN A 552 19.88 -13.40 5.50
CA GLN A 552 20.66 -13.53 4.27
C GLN A 552 21.55 -14.78 4.31
N LYS A 553 21.60 -15.50 3.18
CA LYS A 553 22.46 -16.67 2.92
C LYS A 553 22.04 -18.00 3.56
N VAL A 554 20.84 -18.11 4.14
CA VAL A 554 20.29 -19.41 4.52
C VAL A 554 19.53 -20.01 3.34
N SER A 555 19.81 -21.27 3.00
CA SER A 555 19.12 -21.96 1.92
C SER A 555 17.78 -22.52 2.43
N VAL A 556 16.69 -21.94 1.95
CA VAL A 556 15.30 -22.37 2.17
C VAL A 556 14.58 -22.47 0.83
N ASP A 557 13.56 -23.33 0.76
CA ASP A 557 12.85 -23.58 -0.50
C ASP A 557 11.91 -22.42 -0.87
N PHE A 558 11.23 -21.84 0.13
CA PHE A 558 10.35 -20.69 -0.03
C PHE A 558 10.54 -19.70 1.12
N TYR A 559 10.70 -18.41 0.81
CA TYR A 559 10.73 -17.35 1.82
C TYR A 559 10.00 -16.09 1.38
N GLY A 560 9.44 -15.36 2.34
CA GLY A 560 8.67 -14.13 2.09
C GLY A 560 9.57 -12.90 2.06
N LEU A 561 10.22 -12.61 3.18
CA LEU A 561 11.01 -11.39 3.40
C LEU A 561 12.40 -11.72 3.96
N GLU A 562 13.40 -11.01 3.48
CA GLU A 562 14.76 -11.08 4.04
C GLU A 562 14.92 -10.06 5.15
N LEU A 563 15.31 -10.52 6.33
CA LEU A 563 15.68 -9.65 7.42
C LEU A 563 17.20 -9.40 7.40
N PRO A 564 17.64 -8.17 7.72
CA PRO A 564 19.06 -7.90 7.92
C PRO A 564 19.59 -8.61 9.18
N SER A 565 20.80 -8.26 9.62
CA SER A 565 21.34 -8.71 10.91
C SER A 565 20.83 -7.85 12.07
N GLY A 566 20.33 -8.49 13.13
CA GLY A 566 19.84 -7.85 14.37
C GLY A 566 18.81 -8.72 15.11
N ASN A 567 18.13 -8.12 16.09
CA ASN A 567 17.19 -8.82 16.99
C ASN A 567 15.74 -8.40 16.70
N TRP A 568 14.96 -9.30 16.13
CA TRP A 568 13.66 -8.98 15.56
C TRP A 568 12.53 -9.43 16.46
N ALA A 569 11.46 -8.64 16.51
CA ALA A 569 10.21 -9.03 17.13
C ALA A 569 9.03 -8.57 16.28
N GLY A 570 7.88 -9.21 16.50
CA GLY A 570 6.66 -8.97 15.77
C GLY A 570 6.36 -10.07 14.76
N TYR A 571 5.08 -10.20 14.42
CA TYR A 571 4.53 -11.19 13.52
C TYR A 571 4.97 -12.63 13.84
N GLY A 572 4.78 -13.03 15.10
CA GLY A 572 5.12 -14.35 15.61
C GLY A 572 6.52 -14.42 16.24
N MET A 573 7.46 -13.57 15.83
CA MET A 573 8.78 -13.47 16.47
C MET A 573 8.70 -12.76 17.82
N ASP A 574 9.51 -13.18 18.78
CA ASP A 574 9.55 -12.62 20.13
C ASP A 574 10.95 -12.21 20.59
N ILE A 575 10.96 -11.34 21.59
CA ILE A 575 12.09 -11.15 22.49
C ILE A 575 11.55 -11.33 23.90
N GLU A 576 12.13 -12.26 24.66
CA GLU A 576 11.72 -12.58 26.04
C GLU A 576 10.21 -12.87 26.16
N ASN A 577 9.62 -13.59 25.20
CA ASN A 577 8.19 -13.91 25.09
C ASN A 577 7.26 -12.71 24.89
N SER A 578 7.78 -11.55 24.49
CA SER A 578 7.01 -10.34 24.20
C SER A 578 6.89 -10.05 22.70
N TYR A 579 5.93 -9.20 22.34
CA TYR A 579 5.74 -8.63 20.99
C TYR A 579 5.31 -9.57 19.85
N ARG A 580 5.07 -10.86 20.09
CA ARG A 580 4.61 -11.80 19.03
C ARG A 580 3.37 -11.31 18.27
N ASN A 581 2.45 -10.64 18.96
CA ASN A 581 1.16 -10.20 18.43
C ASN A 581 1.23 -8.92 17.57
N MET A 582 2.41 -8.31 17.40
CA MET A 582 2.53 -7.13 16.54
C MET A 582 2.31 -7.53 15.08
N GLU A 583 1.53 -6.75 14.33
CA GLU A 583 1.27 -7.02 12.91
C GLU A 583 2.39 -6.52 11.98
N PHE A 584 3.37 -5.80 12.54
CA PHE A 584 4.59 -5.33 11.86
C PHE A 584 5.83 -6.07 12.38
N VAL A 585 6.97 -5.88 11.73
CA VAL A 585 8.28 -6.40 12.19
C VAL A 585 9.25 -5.27 12.44
N GLY A 586 9.89 -5.31 13.62
CA GLY A 586 10.87 -4.30 14.02
C GLY A 586 11.99 -4.83 14.93
N GLU A 587 12.94 -3.96 15.23
CA GLU A 587 13.93 -4.13 16.31
C GLU A 587 13.45 -3.41 17.57
N PRO A 588 13.20 -4.14 18.67
CA PRO A 588 12.92 -3.52 19.97
C PRO A 588 14.09 -2.64 20.47
N ASN A 589 13.76 -1.71 21.37
CA ASN A 589 14.71 -0.78 22.01
C ASN A 589 15.79 -1.47 22.86
#